data_AF-A0A412CM96-F1
#
_entry.id   AF-A0A412CM96-F1
#
_cell.length_a   1.000
_cell.length_b   1.000
_cell.length_c   1.000
_cell.angle_alpha   90.00
_cell.angle_beta   90.00
_cell.angle_gamma   90.00
#
_symmetry.space_group_name_H-M   'P 1'
#
loop_
_entity.id
_entity.type
_entity.pdbx_description
1 polymer ?
#
loop_
_entity_poly.entity_id
_entity_poly.type
_entity_poly.pdbx_seq_one_letter_code
_entity_poly.pdbx_strand_id
1 'polypeptide(L)'
;MTVIDQIFHKVAEIAIPHFFITVDFSASGTEMPEHIEAFLQEKYEAILRGASGRKFIYKEGEWRLIFTFFPTDRVVDERYALKNKVQMKNEVQMKSKS
;
A
#
# COMPACT_ATOMS: atom_id res chain seq x y z
N MET A 1 5.04 -10.35 18.19
CA MET A 1 4.72 -9.28 17.23
C MET A 1 5.92 -9.12 16.31
N THR A 2 5.74 -9.28 15.00
CA THR A 2 6.83 -9.09 14.03
C THR A 2 7.11 -7.61 13.83
N VAL A 3 8.25 -7.25 13.23
CA VAL A 3 8.54 -5.85 12.85
C VAL A 3 7.54 -5.35 11.80
N ILE A 4 7.06 -6.24 10.93
CA ILE A 4 6.00 -5.95 9.96
C ILE A 4 4.70 -5.55 10.67
N ASP A 5 4.29 -6.29 11.70
CA ASP A 5 3.10 -5.95 12.49
C ASP A 5 3.25 -4.58 13.15
N GLN A 6 4.44 -4.29 13.69
CA GLN A 6 4.75 -2.97 14.27
C GLN A 6 4.68 -1.85 13.23
N ILE A 7 5.16 -2.08 12.01
CA ILE A 7 5.02 -1.13 10.90
C ILE A 7 3.55 -0.90 10.56
N PHE A 8 2.74 -1.97 10.47
CA PHE A 8 1.31 -1.82 10.22
C PHE A 8 0.61 -1.04 11.33
N HIS A 9 0.90 -1.33 12.60
CA HIS A 9 0.35 -0.57 13.73
C HIS A 9 0.75 0.90 13.68
N LYS A 10 2.04 1.19 13.48
CA LYS A 10 2.55 2.58 13.37
C LYS A 10 1.87 3.33 12.22
N VAL A 11 1.72 2.70 11.05
CA VAL A 11 1.05 3.31 9.89
C VAL A 11 -0.44 3.56 10.17
N ALA A 12 -1.12 2.64 10.87
CA ALA A 12 -2.52 2.78 11.22
C ALA A 12 -2.79 3.88 12.26
N GLU A 13 -1.82 4.18 13.12
CA GLU A 13 -1.92 5.24 14.14
C GLU A 13 -1.69 6.65 13.55
N ILE A 14 -0.99 6.76 12.42
CA ILE A 14 -0.72 8.05 11.78
C ILE A 14 -1.99 8.59 11.13
N ALA A 15 -2.48 9.71 11.67
CA ALA A 15 -3.66 10.38 11.15
C ALA A 15 -3.33 11.13 9.85
N ILE A 16 -3.88 10.64 8.73
CA ILE A 16 -3.84 11.32 7.42
C ILE A 16 -5.29 11.57 6.97
N PRO A 17 -5.87 12.73 7.31
CA PRO A 17 -7.27 13.04 7.01
C PRO A 17 -7.59 12.96 5.52
N HIS A 18 -8.79 12.47 5.20
CA HIS A 18 -9.31 12.27 3.84
C HIS A 18 -8.58 11.22 2.99
N PHE A 19 -7.61 10.49 3.58
CA PHE A 19 -6.90 9.43 2.89
C PHE A 19 -6.91 8.12 3.69
N PHE A 20 -7.12 7.04 2.97
CA PHE A 20 -6.78 5.69 3.39
C PHE A 20 -5.40 5.35 2.80
N ILE A 21 -4.53 4.73 3.60
CA ILE A 21 -3.16 4.40 3.20
C ILE A 21 -2.99 2.89 3.19
N THR A 22 -2.50 2.36 2.08
CA THR A 22 -1.96 1.00 2.02
C THR A 22 -0.44 1.03 2.05
N VAL A 23 0.16 -0.04 2.58
CA VAL A 23 1.60 -0.28 2.53
C VAL A 23 1.87 -1.66 1.93
N ASP A 24 2.63 -1.68 0.84
CA ASP A 24 3.16 -2.93 0.25
C ASP A 24 4.65 -3.06 0.55
N PHE A 25 5.06 -4.25 0.97
CA PHE A 25 6.44 -4.58 1.25
C PHE A 25 7.08 -5.18 0.01
N SER A 26 8.03 -4.46 -0.59
CA SER A 26 8.80 -4.96 -1.74
C SER A 26 10.21 -5.44 -1.38
N ALA A 27 10.70 -5.07 -0.21
CA ALA A 27 11.85 -5.65 0.47
C ALA A 27 11.63 -5.53 1.98
N SER A 28 12.07 -6.55 2.72
CA SER A 28 11.95 -6.61 4.18
C SER A 28 13.30 -6.42 4.85
N GLY A 29 13.33 -5.64 5.91
CA GLY A 29 14.48 -5.51 6.80
C GLY A 29 14.26 -6.15 8.15
N THR A 30 15.23 -6.00 9.03
CA THR A 30 15.19 -6.53 10.41
C THR A 30 14.97 -5.46 11.47
N GLU A 31 15.42 -4.23 11.21
CA GLU A 31 15.34 -3.10 12.16
C GLU A 31 14.06 -2.28 11.96
N MET A 32 13.54 -1.64 13.01
CA MET A 32 12.31 -0.84 12.90
C MET A 32 12.60 0.48 12.18
N PRO A 33 11.91 0.81 11.07
CA PRO A 33 12.06 2.09 10.40
C PRO A 33 11.56 3.27 11.26
N GLU A 34 12.40 4.28 11.43
CA GLU A 34 12.13 5.41 12.33
C GLU A 34 11.31 6.50 11.64
N HIS A 35 11.59 6.77 10.36
CA HIS A 35 11.15 7.98 9.66
C HIS A 35 9.85 7.83 8.84
N ILE A 36 9.07 6.76 9.05
CA ILE A 36 7.80 6.51 8.33
C ILE A 36 6.83 7.69 8.49
N GLU A 37 6.66 8.19 9.71
CA GLU A 37 5.67 9.23 10.00
C GLU A 37 6.01 10.55 9.29
N ALA A 38 7.26 11.00 9.45
CA ALA A 38 7.75 12.20 8.78
C ALA A 38 7.58 12.09 7.26
N PHE A 39 7.87 10.92 6.69
CA PHE A 39 7.68 10.67 5.26
C PHE A 39 6.20 10.76 4.84
N LEU A 40 5.28 10.12 5.57
CA LEU A 40 3.86 10.16 5.24
C LEU A 40 3.28 11.57 5.35
N GLN A 41 3.67 12.33 6.37
CA GLN A 41 3.27 13.74 6.53
C GLN A 41 3.81 14.62 5.39
N GLU A 42 5.07 14.45 4.99
CA GLU A 42 5.64 15.18 3.87
C GLU A 42 4.87 14.93 2.57
N LYS A 43 4.51 13.67 2.29
CA LYS A 43 3.74 13.31 1.08
C LYS A 43 2.30 13.79 1.16
N TYR A 44 1.69 13.76 2.34
CA TYR A 44 0.36 14.33 2.57
C TYR A 44 0.34 15.83 2.26
N GLU A 45 1.30 16.61 2.76
CA GLU A 45 1.43 18.03 2.48
C GLU A 45 1.69 18.32 1.01
N ALA A 46 2.48 17.49 0.32
CA ALA A 46 2.67 17.60 -1.13
C ALA A 46 1.36 17.38 -1.89
N ILE A 47 0.58 16.38 -1.46
CA ILE A 47 -0.75 16.08 -1.99
C ILE A 47 -1.72 17.26 -1.80
N LEU A 48 -1.75 17.86 -0.62
CA LEU A 48 -2.62 19.02 -0.32
C LEU A 48 -2.25 20.23 -1.18
N ARG A 49 -0.96 20.40 -1.49
CA ARG A 49 -0.46 21.44 -2.41
C ARG A 49 -0.71 21.14 -3.90
N GLY A 50 -1.39 20.05 -4.22
CA GLY A 50 -1.82 19.72 -5.58
C GLY A 50 -0.95 18.68 -6.30
N ALA A 51 -0.08 17.96 -5.59
CA ALA A 51 0.64 16.84 -6.21
C ALA A 51 -0.35 15.76 -6.70
N SER A 52 -0.13 15.31 -7.93
CA SER A 52 -0.96 14.27 -8.57
C SER A 52 -0.57 12.86 -8.15
N GLY A 53 0.70 12.64 -7.79
CA GLY A 53 1.21 11.34 -7.37
C GLY A 53 0.52 10.82 -6.10
N ARG A 54 0.16 9.54 -6.11
CA ARG A 54 -0.47 8.86 -4.96
C ARG A 54 0.28 7.65 -4.44
N LYS A 55 1.31 7.21 -5.17
CA LYS A 55 2.12 6.04 -4.83
C LYS A 55 3.55 6.48 -4.59
N PHE A 56 4.08 6.21 -3.40
CA PHE A 56 5.38 6.68 -2.97
C PHE A 56 6.22 5.51 -2.46
N ILE A 57 7.50 5.51 -2.82
CA ILE A 57 8.45 4.50 -2.37
C ILE A 57 9.22 5.08 -1.19
N TYR A 58 9.18 4.37 -0.07
CA TYR A 58 9.97 4.62 1.11
C TYR A 58 11.11 3.62 1.18
N LYS A 59 12.31 4.10 1.51
CA LYS A 59 13.51 3.26 1.70
C LYS A 59 14.21 3.70 2.97
N GLU A 60 14.45 2.76 3.86
CA GLU A 60 15.25 2.95 5.07
C GLU A 60 15.91 1.63 5.44
N GLY A 61 17.24 1.62 5.54
CA GLY A 61 18.00 0.37 5.67
C GLY A 61 17.64 -0.61 4.55
N GLU A 62 17.26 -1.83 4.94
CA GLU A 62 16.86 -2.92 4.05
C GLU A 62 15.37 -2.84 3.63
N TRP A 63 14.59 -1.95 4.23
CA TRP A 63 13.17 -1.83 3.91
C TRP A 63 12.96 -1.12 2.59
N ARG A 64 12.03 -1.66 1.80
CA ARG A 64 11.45 -0.96 0.67
C ARG A 64 9.94 -1.07 0.71
N LEU A 65 9.31 -0.03 1.26
CA LEU A 65 7.87 0.07 1.44
C LEU A 65 7.28 0.92 0.33
N ILE A 66 6.07 0.57 -0.10
CA ILE A 66 5.33 1.29 -1.12
C ILE A 66 4.02 1.75 -0.50
N PHE A 67 3.91 3.05 -0.25
CA PHE A 67 2.71 3.66 0.30
C PHE A 67 1.81 4.16 -0.82
N THR A 68 0.51 3.84 -0.74
CA THR A 68 -0.48 4.37 -1.68
C THR A 68 -1.57 5.13 -0.94
N PHE A 69 -1.81 6.39 -1.33
CA PHE A 69 -2.79 7.31 -0.75
C PHE A 69 -4.08 7.27 -1.55
N PHE A 70 -5.12 6.68 -0.96
CA PHE A 70 -6.46 6.59 -1.55
C PHE A 70 -7.36 7.64 -0.92
N PRO A 71 -7.94 8.57 -1.70
CA PRO A 71 -8.88 9.50 -1.13
C PRO A 71 -10.13 8.77 -0.62
N THR A 72 -10.64 9.16 0.55
CA THR A 72 -11.84 8.53 1.16
C THR A 72 -13.14 9.17 0.69
N ASP A 73 -13.07 10.32 0.04
CA ASP A 73 -14.20 11.18 -0.31
C ASP A 73 -14.52 11.22 -1.82
N ARG A 74 -13.74 10.53 -2.65
CA ARG A 74 -13.91 10.51 -4.11
C ARG A 74 -13.47 9.20 -4.73
N VAL A 75 -13.89 9.01 -5.98
CA VAL A 75 -13.50 7.87 -6.79
C VAL A 75 -11.98 7.88 -7.01
N VAL A 76 -11.37 6.73 -6.73
CA VAL A 76 -9.94 6.48 -6.96
C VAL A 76 -9.66 6.44 -8.47
N ASP A 77 -8.57 7.08 -8.90
CA ASP A 77 -8.10 6.99 -10.29
C ASP A 77 -7.83 5.52 -10.66
N GLU A 78 -8.25 5.11 -11.86
CA GLU A 78 -8.14 3.73 -12.34
C GLU A 78 -6.71 3.16 -12.24
N ARG A 79 -5.68 4.00 -12.34
CA ARG A 79 -4.27 3.61 -12.20
C ARG A 79 -3.93 3.08 -10.81
N TYR A 80 -4.69 3.47 -9.80
CA TYR A 80 -4.53 3.03 -8.41
C TYR A 80 -5.66 2.09 -7.98
N ALA A 81 -6.71 1.94 -8.79
CA ALA A 81 -7.86 1.13 -8.44
C ALA A 81 -7.45 -0.32 -8.09
N LEU A 82 -7.92 -0.78 -6.93
CA LEU A 82 -7.81 -2.18 -6.54
C LEU A 82 -8.78 -2.98 -7.41
N LYS A 83 -8.26 -3.61 -8.47
CA LYS A 83 -9.06 -4.44 -9.39
C LYS A 83 -9.04 -5.89 -8.92
N ASN A 84 -10.23 -6.44 -8.64
CA ASN A 84 -10.37 -7.88 -8.38
C ASN A 84 -10.05 -8.68 -9.64
N LYS A 85 -9.01 -9.52 -9.60
CA LYS A 85 -8.68 -10.42 -10.70
C LYS A 85 -9.51 -11.70 -10.56
N VAL A 86 -10.70 -11.74 -11.16
CA VAL A 86 -11.50 -12.97 -11.22
C VAL A 86 -10.86 -13.91 -12.23
N GLN A 87 -10.13 -14.91 -11.76
CA GLN A 87 -9.69 -16.03 -12.60
C GLN A 87 -10.83 -17.04 -12.72
N MET A 88 -11.53 -17.04 -13.87
CA MET A 88 -12.43 -18.15 -14.19
C MET A 88 -11.58 -19.40 -14.47
N LYS A 89 -11.62 -20.38 -13.56
CA LYS A 89 -11.07 -21.71 -13.83
C LYS A 89 -12.08 -22.44 -14.73
N ASN A 90 -11.73 -22.66 -15.99
CA ASN A 90 -12.48 -23.59 -16.83
C ASN A 90 -12.17 -25.01 -16.34
N GLU A 91 -13.06 -25.61 -15.56
CA GLU A 91 -13.05 -27.06 -15.32
C GLU A 91 -13.45 -27.79 -16.61
N VAL A 92 -12.50 -27.98 -17.53
CA VAL A 92 -12.67 -29.00 -18.55
C VAL A 92 -12.45 -30.34 -17.86
N GLN A 93 -13.58 -30.89 -17.42
CA GLN A 93 -13.75 -32.17 -16.77
C GLN A 93 -13.04 -33.27 -17.58
N MET A 94 -12.09 -33.95 -16.92
CA MET A 94 -11.54 -35.21 -17.41
C MET A 94 -12.68 -36.23 -17.54
N LYS A 95 -13.14 -36.45 -18.78
CA LYS A 95 -13.86 -37.64 -19.23
C LYS A 95 -13.18 -38.01 -20.55
N SER A 96 -12.60 -39.17 -20.77
CA SER A 96 -12.76 -40.49 -20.16
C SER A 96 -11.61 -41.34 -20.68
N LYS A 97 -10.88 -42.03 -19.79
CA LYS A 97 -10.10 -43.22 -20.18
C LYS A 97 -11.09 -44.39 -20.27
N SER A 98 -11.25 -44.93 -21.47
CA SER A 98 -11.63 -46.33 -21.71
C SER A 98 -10.63 -46.90 -22.70
#